data_AF-A0A372R1S6-F1
#
_entry.id   AF-A0A372R1S6-F1
#
_cell.length_a   1.000
_cell.length_b   1.000
_cell.length_c   1.000
_cell.angle_alpha   90.00
_cell.angle_beta   90.00
_cell.angle_gamma   90.00
#
_symmetry.space_group_name_H-M   'P 1'
#
loop_
_entity.id
_entity.type
_entity.pdbx_description
1 polymer ?
#
loop_
_entity_poly.entity_id
_entity_poly.type
_entity_poly.pdbx_seq_one_letter_code
_entity_poly.pdbx_strand_id
1 'polypeptide(L)' 'MGDKALCGMVGSCRKIEYLNISFCQGITDRSLIKIADSCQALQEFHFACAHLIS' A
#
# COMPACT_ATOMS: atom_id res chain seq x y z
N MET A 1 6.53 6.59 -5.16
CA MET A 1 6.81 5.22 -4.68
C MET A 1 5.93 4.28 -5.46
N GLY A 2 6.50 3.33 -6.21
CA GLY A 2 5.75 2.40 -7.08
C GLY A 2 5.69 0.98 -6.54
N ASP A 3 4.91 0.12 -7.19
CA ASP A 3 4.64 -1.27 -6.77
C ASP A 3 5.87 -2.06 -6.29
N LYS A 4 7.00 -2.00 -7.02
CA LYS A 4 8.21 -2.76 -6.64
C LYS A 4 8.73 -2.38 -5.25
N ALA A 5 8.77 -1.09 -4.95
CA ALA A 5 9.25 -0.59 -3.66
C ALA A 5 8.26 -0.95 -2.55
N LEU A 6 6.95 -0.78 -2.81
CA LEU A 6 5.91 -1.07 -1.82
C LEU A 6 5.86 -2.55 -1.47
N CYS A 7 5.86 -3.44 -2.47
CA CYS A 7 5.90 -4.90 -2.28
C CYS A 7 7.11 -5.36 -1.45
N GLY A 8 8.29 -4.75 -1.67
CA GLY A 8 9.49 -5.06 -0.90
C GLY A 8 9.35 -4.71 0.59
N MET A 9 8.76 -3.56 0.90
CA MET A 9 8.52 -3.15 2.29
C MET A 9 7.48 -4.05 2.97
N VAL A 10 6.31 -4.25 2.36
CA VAL A 10 5.20 -4.97 3.01
C VAL A 10 5.52 -6.46 3.19
N GLY A 11 6.34 -7.04 2.32
CA GLY A 11 6.82 -8.42 2.48
C GLY A 11 7.69 -8.63 3.71
N SER A 12 8.29 -7.57 4.25
CA SER A 12 9.18 -7.64 5.43
C SER A 12 8.49 -7.17 6.71
N CYS A 13 7.40 -6.43 6.60
CA CYS A 13 6.77 -5.71 7.72
C CYS A 13 5.36 -6.23 8.02
N ARG A 14 5.27 -7.28 8.85
CA ARG A 14 3.99 -7.90 9.24
C ARG A 14 3.22 -7.18 10.35
N LYS A 15 3.88 -6.23 11.04
CA LYS A 15 3.32 -5.47 12.17
C LYS A 15 2.91 -4.04 11.80
N ILE A 16 2.74 -3.76 10.51
CA ILE A 16 2.23 -2.45 10.09
C ILE A 16 0.76 -2.38 10.50
N GLU A 17 0.45 -1.44 11.38
CA GLU A 17 -0.92 -1.14 11.83
C GLU A 17 -1.51 0.06 11.08
N TYR A 18 -0.66 0.98 10.61
CA TYR A 18 -1.04 2.15 9.82
C TYR A 18 -0.22 2.22 8.54
N LEU A 19 -0.88 2.31 7.39
CA LEU A 19 -0.24 2.50 6.09
C LEU A 19 -0.96 3.56 5.27
N ASN A 20 -0.22 4.60 4.92
CA ASN A 20 -0.70 5.64 4.03
C ASN A 20 0.18 5.71 2.78
N ILE A 21 -0.42 5.37 1.65
CA ILE A 21 0.18 5.45 0.31
C ILE A 21 -0.58 6.46 -0.55
N SER A 22 -1.35 7.36 0.06
CA SER A 22 -2.04 8.43 -0.66
C SER A 22 -1.02 9.25 -1.45
N PHE A 23 -1.41 9.71 -2.63
CA PHE A 23 -0.55 10.46 -3.57
C PHE A 23 0.67 9.70 -4.11
N CYS A 24 0.83 8.40 -3.82
CA CYS A 24 1.84 7.58 -4.48
C CYS A 24 1.43 7.26 -5.93
N GLN A 25 2.27 7.61 -6.90
CA GLN A 25 2.07 7.25 -8.30
C GLN A 25 2.66 5.88 -8.62
N GLY A 26 2.02 5.16 -9.55
CA GLY A 26 2.47 3.84 -10.00
C GLY A 26 2.21 2.73 -8.98
N ILE A 27 1.19 2.91 -8.14
CA ILE A 27 0.58 1.87 -7.31
C ILE A 27 -0.53 1.21 -8.12
N THR A 28 -0.54 -0.12 -8.15
CA THR A 28 -1.58 -0.93 -8.79
C THR A 28 -2.16 -1.93 -7.80
N ASP A 29 -3.24 -2.60 -8.19
CA ASP A 29 -3.89 -3.66 -7.40
C ASP A 29 -2.91 -4.75 -6.94
N ARG A 30 -1.81 -4.97 -7.67
CA ARG A 30 -0.77 -5.94 -7.30
C ARG A 30 -0.18 -5.66 -5.92
N SER A 31 0.15 -4.40 -5.62
CA SER A 31 0.71 -4.05 -4.32
C SER A 31 -0.36 -3.98 -3.24
N LEU A 32 -1.60 -3.65 -3.58
CA LEU A 32 -2.75 -3.71 -2.68
C LEU A 32 -3.02 -5.15 -2.19
N ILE A 33 -3.03 -6.12 -3.11
CA ILE A 33 -3.16 -7.55 -2.76
C ILE A 33 -2.01 -7.97 -1.85
N LYS A 34 -0.77 -7.56 -2.17
CA LYS A 34 0.40 -7.91 -1.36
C LYS A 34 0.32 -7.33 0.06
N ILE A 35 -0.21 -6.11 0.23
CA ILE A 35 -0.50 -5.51 1.53
C ILE A 35 -1.50 -6.39 2.30
N ALA A 36 -2.62 -6.73 1.68
CA ALA A 36 -3.66 -7.56 2.31
C ALA A 36 -3.12 -8.93 2.77
N ASP A 37 -2.23 -9.55 1.97
CA ASP A 37 -1.62 -10.84 2.33
C ASP A 37 -0.58 -10.71 3.46
N SER A 38 0.18 -9.61 3.49
CA SER A 38 1.40 -9.53 4.33
C SER A 38 1.17 -8.78 5.64
N CYS A 39 0.31 -7.77 5.66
CA CYS A 39 0.10 -6.86 6.77
C CYS A 39 -1.18 -7.23 7.55
N GLN A 40 -1.15 -8.38 8.24
CA GLN A 40 -2.29 -8.90 8.99
C GLN A 40 -2.68 -8.05 10.22
N ALA A 41 -1.78 -7.18 10.68
CA ALA A 41 -2.03 -6.25 11.78
C ALA A 41 -2.58 -4.89 11.32
N LEU A 42 -2.83 -4.69 10.02
CA LEU A 42 -3.21 -3.40 9.48
C LEU A 42 -4.61 -2.98 9.97
N GLN A 43 -4.67 -1.82 10.61
CA GLN A 43 -5.89 -1.22 11.18
C GLN A 43 -6.36 -0.03 10.34
N GLU A 44 -5.42 0.75 9.81
CA GLU A 44 -5.70 1.95 9.02
C GLU A 44 -4.96 1.90 7.68
N PHE A 45 -5.72 1.98 6.58
CA PHE A 45 -5.17 1.94 5.23
C PHE A 45 -5.71 3.06 4.34
N HIS A 46 -4.83 3.98 3.95
CA HIS A 46 -5.18 5.13 3.11
C HIS A 46 -4.48 5.01 1.75
N PHE A 47 -5.26 4.87 0.66
CA PHE A 47 -4.73 4.66 -0.69
C PHE A 47 -5.34 5.59 -1.76
N ALA A 48 -5.89 6.74 -1.35
CA ALA A 48 -6.50 7.68 -2.29
C ALA A 48 -5.45 8.32 -3.21
N CYS A 49 -5.59 8.06 -4.52
CA CYS A 49 -4.89 8.82 -5.55
C CYS A 49 -5.69 10.11 -5.83
N ALA A 50 -5.09 11.28 -5.59
CA ALA A 50 -5.69 12.57 -5.91
C ALA A 50 -5.90 12.83 -7.42
N HIS A 51 -5.55 11.87 -8.28
CA HIS A 51 -5.72 11.94 -9.74
C HIS A 51 -7.03 11.32 -10.25
N LEU A 52 -7.94 10.91 -9.36
CA LEU A 52 -9.29 10.44 -9.74
C LEU A 52 -10.33 11.57 -9.89
N ILE A 53 -9.92 12.82 -9.75
CA ILE A 53 -10.77 13.97 -10.08
C ILE A 53 -10.39 14.41 -11.51
N SER A 54 -11.05 13.80 -12.49
CA SER A 54 -11.25 14.40 -13.82
C SER A 54 -12.62 15.05 -13.86
#